data_AF-A0A645IVY7-F1
#
_entry.id   AF-A0A645IVY7-F1
#
_cell.length_a   1.000
_cell.length_b   1.000
_cell.length_c   1.000
_cell.angle_alpha   90.00
_cell.angle_beta   90.00
_cell.angle_gamma   90.00
#
_symmetry.space_group_name_H-M   'P 1'
#
loop_
_entity.id
_entity.type
_entity.pdbx_description
1 polymer ?
#
loop_
_entity_poly.entity_id
_entity_poly.type
_entity_poly.pdbx_seq_one_letter_code
_entity_poly.pdbx_strand_id
1 'polypeptide(L)'
;MLKEFPHKNLIEIDIFELQPSQFFVNEDKVNAVSSFVNSSKDVVIPIIKKDEMIIVLDGHTRLYAASMKGIKTVFVFDTETEQYIYDFVQEAQRRNIKNVSDLKRLSHEDYEKEWYSYCDNYIKDKKGE
;
A
#
# COMPACT_ATOMS: atom_id res chain seq x y z
N MET A 1 -1.54 30.05 -13.97
CA MET A 1 -1.07 29.01 -14.91
C MET A 1 -1.34 27.67 -14.22
N LEU A 2 -2.25 26.86 -14.75
CA LEU A 2 -2.47 25.50 -14.23
C LEU A 2 -1.23 24.68 -14.61
N LYS A 3 -0.55 24.07 -13.62
CA LYS A 3 0.53 23.12 -13.89
C LYS A 3 -0.09 21.90 -14.57
N GLU A 4 0.24 21.69 -15.83
CA GLU A 4 -0.04 20.42 -16.51
C GLU A 4 0.99 19.40 -16.00
N PHE A 5 0.50 18.39 -15.29
CA PHE A 5 1.33 17.27 -14.89
C PHE A 5 1.37 16.25 -16.03
N PRO A 6 2.53 15.60 -16.26
CA PRO A 6 2.62 14.58 -17.29
C PRO A 6 1.56 13.50 -17.06
N HIS A 7 0.85 13.14 -18.13
CA HIS A 7 -0.09 12.02 -18.11
C HIS A 7 0.68 10.74 -17.80
N LYS A 8 0.47 10.19 -16.60
CA LYS A 8 0.97 8.85 -16.26
C LYS A 8 0.06 7.82 -16.89
N ASN A 9 0.67 6.82 -17.54
CA ASN A 9 -0.05 5.69 -18.11
C ASN A 9 -0.64 4.85 -16.97
N LEU A 10 -1.97 4.74 -16.95
CA LEU A 10 -2.68 3.87 -16.02
C LEU A 10 -2.80 2.47 -16.62
N ILE A 11 -2.52 1.46 -15.79
CA ILE A 11 -2.67 0.05 -16.14
C ILE A 11 -3.65 -0.57 -15.16
N GLU A 12 -4.60 -1.36 -15.65
CA GLU A 12 -5.50 -2.13 -14.79
C GLU A 12 -4.85 -3.47 -14.45
N ILE A 13 -4.79 -3.81 -13.15
CA ILE A 13 -4.10 -5.01 -12.62
C ILE A 13 -5.00 -5.69 -11.60
N ASP A 14 -4.91 -7.03 -11.50
CA ASP A 14 -5.56 -7.79 -10.43
C ASP A 14 -4.99 -7.37 -9.07
N ILE A 15 -5.88 -7.03 -8.14
CA ILE A 15 -5.51 -6.54 -6.82
C ILE A 15 -4.64 -7.52 -6.02
N PHE A 16 -4.74 -8.83 -6.31
CA PHE A 16 -3.99 -9.88 -5.62
C PHE A 16 -2.60 -10.12 -6.21
N GLU A 17 -2.27 -9.52 -7.37
CA GLU A 17 -0.90 -9.53 -7.95
C GLU A 17 0.02 -8.49 -7.29
N LEU A 18 -0.55 -7.59 -6.48
CA LEU A 18 0.16 -6.47 -5.88
C LEU A 18 0.80 -6.86 -4.53
N GLN A 19 2.11 -6.68 -4.41
CA GLN A 19 2.87 -6.89 -3.17
C GLN A 19 2.84 -5.63 -2.28
N PRO A 20 2.24 -5.68 -1.08
CA PRO A 20 2.28 -4.57 -0.14
C PRO A 20 3.67 -4.31 0.43
N SER A 21 4.02 -3.03 0.61
CA SER A 21 5.14 -2.55 1.43
C SER A 21 4.70 -2.11 2.85
N GLN A 22 3.55 -2.58 3.32
CA GLN A 22 2.96 -2.23 4.62
C GLN A 22 2.34 -3.50 5.24
N PHE A 23 2.16 -3.53 6.57
CA PHE A 23 1.68 -4.72 7.28
C PHE A 23 0.29 -4.58 7.88
N PHE A 24 -0.06 -3.36 8.26
CA PHE A 24 -1.25 -3.05 9.04
C PHE A 24 -2.10 -2.02 8.31
N VAL A 25 -3.41 -2.02 8.51
CA VAL A 25 -4.29 -0.92 8.10
C VAL A 25 -5.11 -0.45 9.29
N ASN A 26 -5.32 0.86 9.38
CA ASN A 26 -6.11 1.46 10.44
C ASN A 26 -7.61 1.35 10.11
N GLU A 27 -8.39 0.77 11.02
CA GLU A 27 -9.83 0.58 10.89
C GLU A 27 -10.60 1.86 10.56
N ASP A 28 -10.33 2.96 11.26
CA ASP A 28 -11.04 4.23 11.01
C ASP A 28 -10.74 4.76 9.61
N LYS A 29 -9.48 4.64 9.18
CA LYS A 29 -9.10 5.01 7.81
C LYS A 29 -9.78 4.11 6.79
N VAL A 30 -9.85 2.79 7.03
CA VAL A 30 -10.58 1.86 6.14
C VAL A 30 -12.04 2.26 6.03
N ASN A 31 -12.70 2.55 7.15
CA ASN A 31 -14.11 2.98 7.17
C ASN A 31 -14.30 4.31 6.41
N ALA A 32 -13.41 5.29 6.62
CA ALA A 32 -13.47 6.57 5.93
C ALA A 32 -13.34 6.43 4.41
N VAL A 33 -12.33 5.68 3.93
CA VAL A 33 -12.12 5.50 2.48
C VAL A 33 -13.17 4.60 1.84
N SER A 34 -13.76 3.69 2.61
CA SER A 34 -14.84 2.83 2.13
C SER A 34 -16.08 3.62 1.68
N SER A 35 -16.28 4.86 2.11
CA SER A 35 -17.40 5.69 1.63
C SER A 35 -17.30 6.08 0.16
N PHE A 36 -16.08 6.16 -0.40
CA PHE A 36 -15.84 6.64 -1.76
C PHE A 36 -15.16 5.63 -2.70
N VAL A 37 -14.64 4.50 -2.18
CA VAL A 37 -14.16 3.39 -3.02
C VAL A 37 -15.34 2.55 -3.48
N ASN A 38 -15.85 2.74 -4.70
CA ASN A 38 -17.04 2.04 -5.21
C ASN A 38 -16.74 1.15 -6.43
N SER A 39 -15.66 1.42 -7.14
CA SER A 39 -15.23 0.73 -8.35
C SER A 39 -13.72 0.73 -8.50
N SER A 40 -13.19 -0.01 -9.48
CA SER A 40 -11.75 -0.03 -9.81
C SER A 40 -11.19 1.37 -10.10
N LYS A 41 -12.00 2.27 -10.69
CA LYS A 41 -11.62 3.64 -11.04
C LYS A 41 -11.34 4.54 -9.84
N ASP A 42 -11.89 4.21 -8.68
CA ASP A 42 -11.69 4.97 -7.44
C ASP A 42 -10.35 4.62 -6.76
N VAL A 43 -9.64 3.62 -7.30
CA VAL A 43 -8.42 3.07 -6.72
C VAL A 43 -7.30 3.17 -7.74
N VAL A 44 -6.50 4.22 -7.61
CA VAL A 44 -5.29 4.46 -8.40
C VAL A 44 -4.08 4.40 -7.48
N ILE A 45 -3.17 3.45 -7.74
CA ILE A 45 -2.09 3.07 -6.83
C ILE A 45 -0.71 3.35 -7.47
N PRO A 46 0.18 4.09 -6.79
CA PRO A 46 1.57 4.19 -7.22
C PRO A 46 2.29 2.86 -6.97
N ILE A 47 3.00 2.39 -7.99
CA ILE A 47 3.78 1.16 -7.92
C ILE A 47 5.22 1.37 -8.38
N ILE A 48 6.06 0.39 -8.08
CA ILE A 48 7.26 0.12 -8.85
C ILE A 48 7.29 -1.36 -9.25
N LYS A 49 7.86 -1.66 -10.42
CA LYS A 49 8.14 -3.03 -10.85
C LYS A 49 9.58 -3.41 -10.51
N LYS A 50 9.76 -4.52 -9.82
CA LYS A 50 11.07 -5.09 -9.51
C LYS A 50 11.04 -6.59 -9.67
N ASP A 51 11.88 -7.10 -10.56
CA ASP A 51 11.86 -8.50 -10.99
C ASP A 51 10.44 -8.90 -11.45
N GLU A 52 9.85 -9.93 -10.85
CA GLU A 52 8.47 -10.36 -11.13
C GLU A 52 7.42 -9.70 -10.20
N MET A 53 7.84 -8.83 -9.27
CA MET A 53 6.94 -8.20 -8.29
C MET A 53 6.45 -6.83 -8.75
N ILE A 54 5.17 -6.57 -8.48
CA ILE A 54 4.57 -5.24 -8.58
C ILE A 54 4.34 -4.72 -7.15
N ILE A 55 5.22 -3.83 -6.72
CA ILE A 55 5.25 -3.35 -5.33
C ILE A 55 4.37 -2.12 -5.18
N VAL A 56 3.44 -2.16 -4.23
CA VAL A 56 2.60 -1.02 -3.84
C VAL A 56 3.39 -0.08 -2.96
N LEU A 57 3.55 1.17 -3.41
CA LEU A 57 4.32 2.19 -2.67
C LEU A 57 3.46 2.94 -1.63
N ASP A 58 2.20 3.18 -1.96
CA ASP A 58 1.24 3.88 -1.11
C ASP A 58 -0.21 3.47 -1.49
N GLY A 59 -1.19 3.84 -0.68
CA GLY A 59 -2.60 3.60 -0.93
C GLY A 59 -3.12 2.26 -0.40
N HIS A 60 -2.36 1.57 0.46
CA HIS A 60 -2.73 0.25 1.02
C HIS A 60 -4.10 0.25 1.70
N THR A 61 -4.52 1.33 2.37
CA THR A 61 -5.87 1.43 2.95
C THR A 61 -6.98 1.44 1.89
N ARG A 62 -6.79 2.17 0.79
CA ARG A 62 -7.76 2.20 -0.34
C ARG A 62 -7.79 0.85 -1.03
N LEU A 63 -6.62 0.24 -1.23
CA LEU A 63 -6.50 -1.11 -1.78
C LEU A 63 -7.24 -2.13 -0.90
N TYR A 64 -7.02 -2.09 0.42
CA TYR A 64 -7.68 -2.98 1.37
C TYR A 64 -9.20 -2.82 1.36
N ALA A 65 -9.70 -1.59 1.36
CA ALA A 65 -11.13 -1.31 1.26
C ALA A 65 -11.73 -1.85 -0.06
N ALA A 66 -11.01 -1.74 -1.17
CA ALA A 66 -11.42 -2.29 -2.46
C ALA A 66 -11.54 -3.82 -2.41
N SER A 67 -10.52 -4.49 -1.85
CA SER A 67 -10.51 -5.95 -1.64
C SER A 67 -11.69 -6.40 -0.78
N MET A 68 -11.97 -5.70 0.32
CA MET A 68 -13.12 -5.99 1.19
C MET A 68 -14.47 -5.89 0.46
N LYS A 69 -14.57 -4.99 -0.51
CA LYS A 69 -15.77 -4.81 -1.35
C LYS A 69 -15.85 -5.78 -2.53
N GLY A 70 -14.89 -6.70 -2.65
CA GLY A 70 -14.86 -7.68 -3.74
C GLY A 70 -14.42 -7.11 -5.09
N ILE A 71 -13.88 -5.88 -5.12
CA ILE A 71 -13.27 -5.31 -6.33
C ILE A 71 -12.04 -6.13 -6.67
N LYS A 72 -11.96 -6.61 -7.92
CA LYS A 72 -10.91 -7.53 -8.37
C LYS A 72 -9.73 -6.85 -9.02
N THR A 73 -9.95 -5.69 -9.62
CA THR A 73 -8.92 -4.95 -10.35
C THR A 73 -8.83 -3.52 -9.87
N VAL A 74 -7.64 -2.93 -10.00
CA VAL A 74 -7.37 -1.53 -9.68
C VAL A 74 -6.48 -0.91 -10.75
N PHE A 75 -6.46 0.42 -10.83
CA PHE A 75 -5.52 1.11 -11.70
C PHE A 75 -4.21 1.39 -10.97
N VAL A 76 -3.10 1.26 -11.68
CA VAL A 76 -1.77 1.56 -11.16
C VAL A 76 -1.00 2.46 -12.11
N PHE A 77 0.00 3.17 -11.57
CA PHE A 77 1.00 3.86 -12.38
C PHE A 77 2.39 3.66 -11.78
N ASP A 78 3.40 3.60 -12.65
CA ASP A 78 4.80 3.48 -12.24
C ASP A 78 5.38 4.81 -11.75
N THR A 79 6.23 4.74 -10.73
CA THR A 79 6.94 5.88 -10.17
C THR A 79 8.23 5.46 -9.46
N GLU A 80 9.09 6.45 -9.21
CA GLU A 80 10.32 6.25 -8.44
C GLU A 80 10.04 5.97 -6.96
N THR A 81 11.00 5.30 -6.32
CA THR A 81 10.92 4.92 -4.92
C THR A 81 12.27 5.06 -4.23
N GLU A 82 12.27 4.97 -2.91
CA GLU A 82 13.47 4.96 -2.08
C GLU A 82 13.82 3.54 -1.63
N GLN A 83 15.10 3.32 -1.29
CA GLN A 83 15.63 1.99 -0.96
C GLN A 83 14.89 1.32 0.22
N TYR A 84 14.39 2.10 1.18
CA TYR A 84 13.72 1.59 2.37
C TYR A 84 12.49 0.73 2.03
N ILE A 85 11.81 0.98 0.91
CA ILE A 85 10.63 0.22 0.48
C ILE A 85 10.95 -1.27 0.33
N TYR A 86 12.15 -1.62 -0.11
CA TYR A 86 12.55 -3.02 -0.23
C TYR A 86 12.74 -3.72 1.12
N ASP A 87 13.13 -3.00 2.17
CA ASP A 87 13.22 -3.55 3.52
C ASP A 87 11.80 -3.83 4.07
N PHE A 88 10.87 -2.89 3.84
CA PHE A 88 9.46 -3.11 4.21
C PHE A 88 8.84 -4.27 3.43
N VAL A 89 9.10 -4.42 2.13
CA VAL A 89 8.60 -5.57 1.36
C VAL A 89 9.14 -6.89 1.90
N GLN A 90 10.44 -6.95 2.23
CA GLN A 90 11.04 -8.15 2.84
C GLN A 90 10.39 -8.49 4.19
N GLU A 91 10.16 -7.49 5.04
CA GLU A 91 9.47 -7.72 6.33
C GLU A 91 8.00 -8.12 6.12
N ALA A 92 7.29 -7.54 5.14
CA ALA A 92 5.94 -7.94 4.79
C ALA A 92 5.89 -9.43 4.42
N GLN A 93 6.79 -9.87 3.55
CA GLN A 93 6.92 -11.27 3.15
C GLN A 93 7.28 -12.19 4.32
N ARG A 94 8.20 -11.75 5.20
CA ARG A 94 8.54 -12.49 6.44
C ARG A 94 7.34 -12.67 7.37
N ARG A 95 6.41 -11.70 7.37
CA ARG A 95 5.12 -11.75 8.08
C ARG A 95 4.02 -12.49 7.33
N ASN A 96 4.36 -13.13 6.19
CA ASN A 96 3.45 -13.83 5.29
C ASN A 96 2.35 -12.92 4.70
N ILE A 97 2.72 -11.67 4.40
CA ILE A 97 1.88 -10.69 3.71
C ILE A 97 2.29 -10.68 2.23
N LYS A 98 1.55 -11.43 1.41
CA LYS A 98 1.84 -11.65 -0.01
C LYS A 98 0.97 -10.78 -0.91
N ASN A 99 -0.23 -10.45 -0.45
CA ASN A 99 -1.14 -9.53 -1.15
C ASN A 99 -1.95 -8.71 -0.14
N VAL A 100 -2.82 -7.83 -0.66
CA VAL A 100 -3.62 -6.92 0.15
C VAL A 100 -4.50 -7.61 1.20
N SER A 101 -5.00 -8.82 0.93
CA SER A 101 -5.91 -9.53 1.85
C SER A 101 -5.20 -10.04 3.11
N ASP A 102 -3.87 -10.14 3.07
CA ASP A 102 -3.04 -10.54 4.21
C ASP A 102 -2.75 -9.37 5.17
N LEU A 103 -3.07 -8.13 4.79
CA LEU A 103 -2.92 -6.96 5.65
C LEU A 103 -3.81 -7.10 6.89
N LYS A 104 -3.25 -6.80 8.06
CA LYS A 104 -3.97 -6.88 9.32
C LYS A 104 -4.68 -5.56 9.60
N ARG A 105 -6.01 -5.59 9.68
CA ARG A 105 -6.82 -4.46 10.15
C ARG A 105 -6.69 -4.34 11.66
N LEU A 106 -6.31 -3.16 12.13
CA LEU A 106 -6.12 -2.83 13.54
C LEU A 106 -7.03 -1.68 13.96
N SER A 107 -7.35 -1.64 15.26
CA SER A 107 -7.95 -0.45 15.89
C SER A 107 -7.04 0.77 15.71
N HIS A 108 -7.54 1.97 15.96
CA HIS A 108 -6.71 3.17 15.88
C HIS A 108 -5.49 3.08 16.80
N GLU A 109 -5.73 2.75 18.06
CA GLU A 109 -4.69 2.66 19.10
C GLU A 109 -3.65 1.58 18.78
N ASP A 110 -4.08 0.40 18.35
CA ASP A 110 -3.16 -0.68 17.98
C ASP A 110 -2.38 -0.35 16.71
N TYR A 111 -3.00 0.35 15.75
CA TYR A 111 -2.30 0.79 14.56
C TYR A 111 -1.18 1.78 14.91
N GLU A 112 -1.45 2.79 15.74
CA GLU A 112 -0.41 3.73 16.17
C GLU A 112 0.71 3.00 16.91
N LYS A 113 0.35 2.11 17.83
CA LYS A 113 1.33 1.33 18.59
C LYS A 113 2.17 0.42 17.70
N GLU A 114 1.56 -0.39 16.84
CA GLU A 114 2.27 -1.43 16.09
C GLU A 114 2.94 -0.88 14.83
N TRP A 115 2.25 -0.04 14.06
CA TRP A 115 2.78 0.49 12.80
C TRP A 115 3.76 1.63 13.03
N TYR A 116 3.41 2.64 13.84
CA TYR A 116 4.33 3.76 14.04
C TYR A 116 5.56 3.33 14.83
N SER A 117 5.44 2.45 15.82
CA SER A 117 6.63 1.93 16.52
C SER A 117 7.55 1.15 15.58
N TYR A 118 7.01 0.37 14.63
CA TYR A 118 7.84 -0.30 13.64
C TYR A 118 8.61 0.72 12.77
N CYS A 119 7.91 1.72 12.23
CA CYS A 119 8.52 2.77 11.42
C CYS A 119 9.58 3.56 12.21
N ASP A 120 9.28 3.93 13.45
CA ASP A 120 10.19 4.67 14.33
C ASP A 120 11.44 3.86 14.65
N ASN A 121 11.29 2.56 14.93
CA ASN A 121 12.42 1.68 15.18
C ASN A 121 13.28 1.49 13.94
N TYR A 122 12.67 1.25 12.78
CA TYR A 122 13.39 1.17 11.51
C TYR A 122 14.23 2.44 11.24
N ILE A 123 13.64 3.63 11.44
CA ILE A 123 14.34 4.91 11.26
C ILE A 123 15.48 5.07 12.27
N LYS A 124 15.30 4.66 13.53
CA LYS A 124 16.35 4.72 14.56
C LYS A 124 17.51 3.81 14.21
N ASP A 125 17.23 2.57 13.80
CA ASP A 125 18.26 1.59 13.41
C ASP A 125 19.07 2.11 12.22
N LYS A 126 18.40 2.70 11.20
CA LYS A 126 19.06 3.31 10.04
C LYS A 126 19.87 4.58 10.31
N LYS A 127 19.62 5.27 11.43
CA LYS A 127 20.45 6.41 11.88
C LYS A 127 21.64 5.99 12.72
N GLY A 128 21.66 4.76 13.22
CA GLY A 128 22.75 4.19 14.00
C GLY A 128 23.79 3.41 13.18
N GLU A 129 23.48 3.10 11.91
CA GLU A 129 24.39 2.58 10.88
C GLU A 129 25.25 3.70 10.27
#